data_AF-A0AA43L428-F1
#
_entry.id   AF-A0AA43L428-F1
#
_cell.length_a   1.000
_cell.length_b   1.000
_cell.length_c   1.000
_cell.angle_alpha   90.00
_cell.angle_beta   90.00
_cell.angle_gamma   90.00
#
_symmetry.space_group_name_H-M   'P 1'
#
loop_
_entity.id
_entity.type
_entity.pdbx_description
1 polymer ?
#
loop_
_entity_poly.entity_id
_entity_poly.type
_entity_poly.pdbx_seq_one_letter_code
_entity_poly.pdbx_strand_id
1 'polypeptide(L)'
;MTMTNAEMKKVTILDARSETDFYDSILVHREQLYSIAYSYLRNRNDALEAMQEMTCRAWIKRKTLKDPKAFKSWIIRILIYVCIDEQRRRKRSMPLVDERIGERVTHIGHHRMEMLWALEQVKPKYRHVLLLKYYNDMTLSEIANILDKPEGTVKTWQHKGLKQLRMIIKNRGDWNHE
;
A
#
# COMPACT_ATOMS: atom_id res chain seq x y z
N MET A 1 2.31 31.94 -5.81
CA MET A 1 0.96 32.08 -5.22
C MET A 1 0.51 30.69 -4.81
N THR A 2 0.60 30.35 -3.53
CA THR A 2 0.19 29.04 -2.99
C THR A 2 -1.33 29.01 -2.87
N MET A 3 -1.98 28.20 -3.71
CA MET A 3 -3.43 27.98 -3.67
C MET A 3 -3.81 27.27 -2.37
N THR A 4 -4.98 27.61 -1.84
CA THR A 4 -5.45 27.14 -0.53
C THR A 4 -5.96 25.69 -0.58
N ASN A 5 -5.92 25.01 0.57
CA ASN A 5 -6.31 23.60 0.74
C ASN A 5 -7.80 23.33 0.36
N ALA A 6 -8.63 24.38 0.32
CA ALA A 6 -10.03 24.31 -0.11
C ALA A 6 -10.18 24.34 -1.64
N GLU A 7 -9.27 24.99 -2.37
CA GLU A 7 -9.26 25.06 -3.83
C GLU A 7 -8.78 23.73 -4.44
N MET A 8 -7.86 23.03 -3.77
CA MET A 8 -7.39 21.69 -4.18
C MET A 8 -8.49 20.62 -4.14
N LYS A 9 -9.53 20.76 -3.30
CA LYS A 9 -10.67 19.82 -3.25
C LYS A 9 -11.57 19.87 -4.49
N LYS A 10 -11.41 20.87 -5.36
CA LYS A 10 -12.20 21.05 -6.59
C LYS A 10 -11.44 20.76 -7.89
N VAL A 11 -10.28 20.11 -7.83
CA VAL A 11 -9.62 19.58 -9.04
C VAL A 11 -10.38 18.33 -9.49
N THR A 12 -11.59 18.55 -10.01
CA THR A 12 -12.21 17.65 -10.97
C THR A 12 -11.20 17.54 -12.10
N ILE A 13 -10.77 16.33 -12.46
CA ILE A 13 -9.85 16.12 -13.58
C ILE A 13 -10.44 16.81 -14.80
N LEU A 14 -9.87 17.96 -15.20
CA LEU A 14 -10.36 18.74 -16.32
C LEU A 14 -9.86 18.14 -17.63
N ASP A 15 -8.60 17.68 -17.68
CA ASP A 15 -8.12 16.77 -18.73
C ASP A 15 -6.90 15.96 -18.26
N ALA A 16 -7.02 14.64 -18.10
CA ALA A 16 -5.89 13.76 -17.77
C ALA A 16 -4.81 13.70 -18.89
N ARG A 17 -4.99 14.40 -20.02
CA ARG A 17 -3.98 14.56 -21.07
C ARG A 17 -3.07 15.77 -20.83
N SER A 18 -3.51 16.76 -20.07
CA SER A 18 -2.70 17.90 -19.62
C SER A 18 -1.73 17.43 -18.54
N GLU A 19 -0.45 17.80 -18.67
CA GLU A 19 0.59 17.42 -17.71
C GLU A 19 0.34 18.01 -16.33
N THR A 20 -0.06 19.28 -16.29
CA THR A 20 -0.34 20.01 -15.05
C THR A 20 -1.52 19.41 -14.30
N ASP A 21 -2.66 19.20 -14.97
CA ASP A 21 -3.87 18.65 -14.36
C ASP A 21 -3.63 17.24 -13.80
N PHE A 22 -2.86 16.43 -14.53
CA PHE A 22 -2.50 15.09 -14.09
C PHE A 22 -1.63 15.13 -12.83
N TYR A 23 -0.62 16.01 -12.81
CA TYR A 23 0.27 16.17 -11.67
C TYR A 23 -0.50 16.68 -10.44
N ASP A 24 -1.35 17.69 -10.62
CA ASP A 24 -2.20 18.24 -9.55
C ASP A 24 -3.15 17.17 -8.97
N SER A 25 -3.71 16.31 -9.83
CA SER A 25 -4.53 15.18 -9.40
C SER A 25 -3.75 14.19 -8.52
N ILE A 26 -2.46 13.95 -8.80
CA ILE A 26 -1.58 13.14 -7.93
C ILE A 26 -1.30 13.87 -6.62
N LEU A 27 -1.02 15.17 -6.66
CA LEU A 27 -0.71 15.96 -5.47
C LEU A 27 -1.85 15.96 -4.45
N VAL A 28 -3.10 16.02 -4.91
CA VAL A 28 -4.30 15.89 -4.04
C VAL A 28 -4.30 14.59 -3.23
N HIS A 29 -3.68 13.53 -3.75
CA HIS A 29 -3.62 12.22 -3.11
C HIS A 29 -2.25 11.89 -2.51
N ARG A 30 -1.29 12.83 -2.50
CA ARG A 30 0.12 12.58 -2.15
C ARG A 30 0.29 11.89 -0.80
N GLU A 31 -0.38 12.38 0.24
CA GLU A 31 -0.20 11.85 1.60
C GLU A 31 -0.73 10.42 1.73
N GLN A 32 -1.88 10.14 1.14
CA GLN A 32 -2.45 8.80 1.11
C GLN A 32 -1.58 7.85 0.29
N LEU A 33 -1.10 8.27 -0.88
CA LEU A 33 -0.20 7.48 -1.71
C LEU A 33 1.11 7.18 -0.97
N TYR A 34 1.69 8.17 -0.30
CA TYR A 34 2.88 7.96 0.53
C TYR A 34 2.61 6.98 1.68
N SER A 35 1.49 7.12 2.39
CA SER A 35 1.11 6.20 3.48
C SER A 35 0.97 4.75 2.97
N ILE A 36 0.33 4.56 1.82
CA ILE A 36 0.19 3.24 1.18
C ILE A 36 1.58 2.69 0.83
N ALA A 37 2.41 3.46 0.11
CA ALA A 37 3.75 3.03 -0.28
C ALA A 37 4.60 2.63 0.93
N TYR A 38 4.59 3.48 1.97
CA TYR A 38 5.29 3.23 3.22
C TYR A 38 4.74 2.00 3.96
N SER A 39 3.44 1.74 3.90
CA SER A 39 2.83 0.55 4.51
C SER A 39 3.30 -0.77 3.86
N TYR A 40 3.74 -0.72 2.60
CA TYR A 40 4.29 -1.86 1.88
C TYR A 40 5.81 -1.98 2.01
N LEU A 41 6.55 -0.87 1.92
CA LEU A 41 8.01 -0.88 1.79
C LEU A 41 8.76 -0.60 3.10
N ARG A 42 8.09 0.04 4.08
CA ARG A 42 8.62 0.33 5.44
C ARG A 42 9.95 1.10 5.47
N ASN A 43 10.32 1.72 4.36
CA ASN A 43 11.49 2.56 4.20
C ASN A 43 11.06 3.82 3.45
N ARG A 44 11.51 4.98 3.95
CA ARG A 44 11.14 6.28 3.41
C ARG A 44 11.62 6.47 1.97
N ASN A 45 12.88 6.16 1.68
CA ASN A 45 13.47 6.34 0.36
C ASN A 45 12.77 5.45 -0.65
N ASP A 46 12.49 4.21 -0.26
CA ASP A 46 11.79 3.24 -1.11
C ASP A 46 10.34 3.64 -1.39
N ALA A 47 9.65 4.19 -0.38
CA ALA A 47 8.32 4.73 -0.57
C ALA A 47 8.32 5.92 -1.55
N LEU A 48 9.30 6.82 -1.44
CA LEU A 48 9.46 7.96 -2.35
C LEU A 48 9.80 7.50 -3.78
N GLU A 49 10.71 6.55 -3.93
CA GLU A 49 11.05 5.94 -5.22
C GLU A 49 9.82 5.28 -5.86
N ALA A 50 9.05 4.53 -5.08
CA ALA A 50 7.81 3.92 -5.55
C ALA A 50 6.76 4.95 -5.98
N MET A 51 6.68 6.11 -5.32
CA MET A 51 5.82 7.21 -5.75
C MET A 51 6.28 7.82 -7.08
N GLN A 52 7.58 7.98 -7.28
CA GLN A 52 8.14 8.50 -8.54
C GLN A 52 7.88 7.51 -9.68
N GLU A 53 8.22 6.23 -9.49
CA GLU A 53 7.99 5.18 -10.47
C GLU A 53 6.49 5.02 -10.79
N MET A 54 5.62 5.10 -9.78
CA MET A 54 4.18 5.11 -9.97
C MET A 54 3.73 6.29 -10.84
N THR A 55 4.27 7.49 -10.60
CA THR A 55 3.95 8.69 -11.38
C THR A 55 4.33 8.50 -12.85
N CYS A 56 5.54 7.99 -13.11
CA CYS A 56 6.02 7.67 -14.46
C CYS A 56 5.13 6.63 -15.17
N ARG A 57 4.85 5.50 -14.51
CA ARG A 57 3.98 4.44 -15.05
C ARG A 57 2.56 4.94 -15.31
N ALA A 58 2.04 5.77 -14.41
CA ALA A 58 0.71 6.33 -14.54
C ALA A 58 0.64 7.33 -15.69
N TRP A 59 1.66 8.19 -15.87
CA TRP A 59 1.72 9.10 -17.01
C TRP A 59 1.68 8.37 -18.35
N ILE A 60 2.45 7.29 -18.49
CA ILE A 60 2.45 6.44 -19.70
C ILE A 60 1.06 5.82 -19.91
N LYS A 61 0.42 5.34 -18.83
CA LYS A 61 -0.87 4.65 -18.87
C LYS A 61 -2.09 5.57 -18.82
N ARG A 62 -1.93 6.90 -18.74
CA ARG A 62 -3.04 7.84 -18.49
C ARG A 62 -4.21 7.70 -19.47
N LYS A 63 -3.94 7.32 -20.73
CA LYS A 63 -4.96 7.07 -21.76
C LYS A 63 -5.87 5.87 -21.46
N THR A 64 -5.51 5.01 -20.51
CA THR A 64 -6.33 3.86 -20.06
C THR A 64 -7.40 4.25 -19.05
N LEU A 65 -7.26 5.42 -18.42
CA LEU A 65 -8.25 5.94 -17.49
C LEU A 65 -9.44 6.48 -18.28
N LYS A 66 -10.54 5.74 -18.28
CA LYS A 66 -11.77 6.13 -19.00
C LYS A 66 -12.69 7.02 -18.18
N ASP A 67 -12.72 6.83 -16.87
CA ASP A 67 -13.57 7.58 -15.94
C ASP A 67 -12.69 8.38 -14.97
N PRO A 68 -12.73 9.72 -15.03
CA PRO A 68 -12.11 10.60 -14.05
C PRO A 68 -12.39 10.21 -12.59
N LYS A 69 -13.61 9.77 -12.26
CA LYS A 69 -14.00 9.41 -10.89
C LYS A 69 -13.23 8.20 -10.38
N ALA A 70 -12.69 7.37 -11.27
CA ALA A 70 -11.90 6.20 -10.93
C ALA A 70 -10.41 6.50 -10.69
N PHE A 71 -9.95 7.75 -10.87
CA PHE A 71 -8.53 8.12 -10.78
C PHE A 71 -7.88 7.65 -9.48
N LYS A 72 -8.51 7.93 -8.33
CA LYS A 72 -8.01 7.51 -7.01
C LYS A 72 -7.77 6.00 -6.95
N SER A 73 -8.76 5.19 -7.32
CA SER A 73 -8.61 3.72 -7.31
C SER A 73 -7.59 3.24 -8.33
N TRP A 74 -7.52 3.88 -9.49
CA TRP A 74 -6.61 3.52 -10.57
C TRP A 74 -5.15 3.83 -10.22
N ILE A 75 -4.86 5.00 -9.65
CA ILE A 75 -3.51 5.40 -9.26
C ILE A 75 -2.98 4.57 -8.08
N ILE A 76 -3.84 4.29 -7.09
CA ILE A 76 -3.49 3.40 -5.97
C ILE A 76 -3.20 1.98 -6.46
N ARG A 77 -3.96 1.48 -7.45
CA ARG A 77 -3.70 0.17 -8.06
C ARG A 77 -2.31 0.12 -8.69
N ILE A 78 -1.92 1.15 -9.45
CA ILE A 78 -0.57 1.25 -10.04
C ILE A 78 0.50 1.26 -8.94
N LEU A 79 0.30 2.07 -7.89
CA LEU A 79 1.22 2.15 -6.76
C LEU A 79 1.46 0.79 -6.09
N ILE A 80 0.37 0.04 -5.83
CA ILE A 80 0.46 -1.29 -5.21
C ILE A 80 1.29 -2.23 -6.08
N TYR A 81 1.11 -2.22 -7.41
CA TYR A 81 1.92 -3.03 -8.31
C TYR A 81 3.40 -2.66 -8.25
N VAL A 82 3.73 -1.36 -8.24
CA VAL A 82 5.12 -0.89 -8.07
C VAL A 82 5.72 -1.40 -6.75
N CYS A 83 4.98 -1.29 -5.65
CA CYS A 83 5.44 -1.77 -4.35
C CYS A 83 5.67 -3.30 -4.34
N ILE A 84 4.79 -4.07 -4.99
CA ILE A 84 4.92 -5.52 -5.11
C ILE A 84 6.13 -5.91 -5.96
N ASP A 85 6.34 -5.22 -7.09
CA ASP A 85 7.49 -5.45 -7.96
C ASP A 85 8.80 -5.20 -7.21
N GLU A 86 8.84 -4.12 -6.42
CA GLU A 86 10.00 -3.78 -5.59
C GLU A 86 10.26 -4.81 -4.49
N GLN A 87 9.21 -5.27 -3.78
CA GLN A 87 9.34 -6.37 -2.81
C GLN A 87 9.86 -7.66 -3.47
N ARG A 88 9.42 -7.99 -4.68
CA ARG A 88 9.91 -9.15 -5.44
C ARG A 88 11.35 -8.97 -5.90
N ARG A 89 11.75 -7.76 -6.27
CA ARG A 89 13.14 -7.45 -6.64
C ARG A 89 14.07 -7.64 -5.45
N ARG A 90 13.75 -7.10 -4.27
CA ARG A 90 14.55 -7.28 -3.04
C ARG A 90 14.77 -8.74 -2.68
N LYS A 91 13.71 -9.54 -2.72
CA LYS A 91 13.80 -10.98 -2.44
C LYS A 91 14.73 -11.74 -3.39
N ARG A 92 14.90 -11.25 -4.63
CA ARG A 92 15.84 -11.82 -5.61
C ARG A 92 17.26 -11.28 -5.48
N SER A 93 17.41 -10.03 -5.03
CA SER A 93 18.70 -9.35 -4.90
C SER A 93 19.42 -9.60 -3.57
N MET A 94 18.73 -10.14 -2.56
CA MET A 94 19.39 -10.65 -1.36
C MET A 94 20.13 -11.95 -1.71
N PRO A 95 21.46 -12.02 -1.52
CA PRO A 95 22.16 -13.30 -1.45
C PRO A 95 21.48 -14.17 -0.39
N LEU A 96 21.53 -15.49 -0.53
CA LEU A 96 21.17 -16.43 0.55
C LEU A 96 22.16 -16.21 1.70
N VAL A 97 21.91 -15.19 2.54
CA VAL A 97 22.68 -14.96 3.75
C VAL A 97 22.12 -15.90 4.79
N ASP A 98 23.00 -16.78 5.27
CA ASP A 98 22.79 -17.66 6.42
C ASP A 98 22.19 -16.87 7.60
N GLU A 99 21.31 -17.52 8.35
CA GLU A 99 20.23 -16.95 9.16
C GLU A 99 20.67 -16.20 10.44
N ARG A 100 21.85 -15.57 10.48
CA ARG A 100 22.47 -15.05 11.71
C ARG A 100 23.10 -13.67 11.58
N ILE A 101 22.28 -12.62 11.52
CA ILE A 101 22.67 -11.25 11.91
C ILE A 101 21.39 -10.65 12.53
N GLY A 102 21.26 -10.45 13.84
CA GLY A 102 22.18 -9.83 14.79
C GLY A 102 21.45 -8.60 15.34
N GLU A 103 21.00 -8.70 16.59
CA GLU A 103 20.20 -7.71 17.33
C GLU A 103 20.71 -6.27 17.19
N ARG A 104 19.83 -5.36 16.76
CA ARG A 104 19.72 -3.98 17.29
C ARG A 104 18.31 -3.47 17.09
N VAL A 105 17.44 -3.64 18.09
CA VAL A 105 16.19 -2.85 18.17
C VAL A 105 16.05 -2.37 19.61
N THR A 106 16.13 -1.04 19.74
CA THR A 106 15.86 -0.27 20.95
C THR A 106 14.48 -0.59 21.53
N HIS A 107 14.31 -0.51 22.85
CA HIS A 107 13.12 -0.89 23.63
C HIS A 107 11.79 -0.14 23.31
N ILE A 108 11.71 0.59 22.20
CA ILE A 108 10.47 1.15 21.64
C ILE A 108 10.10 0.31 20.42
N GLY A 109 9.66 -0.96 20.55
CA GLY A 109 9.44 -1.71 19.32
C GLY A 109 9.07 -3.18 19.30
N HIS A 110 8.95 -3.90 20.42
CA HIS A 110 8.69 -5.35 20.36
C HIS A 110 7.38 -5.68 19.63
N HIS A 111 6.26 -5.13 20.11
CA HIS A 111 4.92 -5.40 19.57
C HIS A 111 4.77 -4.92 18.11
N ARG A 112 5.37 -3.78 17.77
CA ARG A 112 5.31 -3.23 16.40
C ARG A 112 6.14 -4.09 15.45
N MET A 113 7.34 -4.52 15.85
CA MET A 113 8.18 -5.40 15.05
C MET A 113 7.54 -6.77 14.87
N GLU A 114 6.89 -7.30 15.91
CA GLU A 114 6.16 -8.56 15.87
C GLU A 114 4.97 -8.52 14.93
N MET A 115 4.17 -7.46 14.97
CA MET A 115 3.05 -7.27 14.05
C MET A 115 3.54 -7.17 12.60
N LEU A 116 4.64 -6.46 12.36
CA LEU A 116 5.24 -6.34 11.02
C LEU A 116 5.72 -7.69 10.50
N TRP A 117 6.46 -8.44 11.32
CA TRP A 117 6.88 -9.80 11.00
C TRP A 117 5.66 -10.70 10.73
N ALA A 118 4.62 -10.64 11.57
CA ALA A 118 3.45 -11.48 11.41
C ALA A 118 2.68 -11.17 10.12
N LEU A 119 2.56 -9.88 9.76
CA LEU A 119 1.99 -9.46 8.48
C LEU A 119 2.80 -10.00 7.30
N GLU A 120 4.14 -10.03 7.40
CA GLU A 120 5.02 -10.60 6.38
C GLU A 120 4.87 -12.11 6.17
N GLN A 121 4.29 -12.83 7.13
CA GLN A 121 3.97 -14.26 6.98
C GLN A 121 2.57 -14.50 6.37
N VAL A 122 1.65 -13.52 6.45
CA VAL A 122 0.32 -13.62 5.84
C VAL A 122 0.44 -13.65 4.32
N LYS A 123 -0.27 -14.55 3.62
CA LYS A 123 -0.20 -14.66 2.15
C LYS A 123 -0.48 -13.31 1.47
N PRO A 124 0.26 -12.93 0.39
CA PRO A 124 0.21 -11.58 -0.19
C PRO A 124 -1.20 -11.05 -0.46
N LYS A 125 -2.05 -11.85 -1.12
CA LYS A 125 -3.44 -11.47 -1.43
C LYS A 125 -4.29 -11.07 -0.21
N TYR A 126 -4.03 -11.68 0.95
CA TYR A 126 -4.74 -11.32 2.19
C TYR A 126 -4.08 -10.12 2.86
N ARG A 127 -2.74 -10.07 2.86
CA ARG A 127 -1.96 -8.97 3.43
C ARG A 127 -2.33 -7.62 2.83
N HIS A 128 -2.51 -7.54 1.50
CA HIS A 128 -2.92 -6.30 0.83
C HIS A 128 -4.26 -5.78 1.37
N VAL A 129 -5.24 -6.66 1.56
CA VAL A 129 -6.55 -6.29 2.14
C VAL A 129 -6.37 -5.78 3.56
N LEU A 130 -5.51 -6.41 4.37
CA LEU A 130 -5.26 -5.95 5.75
C LEU A 130 -4.57 -4.58 5.78
N LEU A 131 -3.54 -4.37 4.95
CA LEU A 131 -2.82 -3.08 4.88
C LEU A 131 -3.76 -1.96 4.41
N LEU A 132 -4.54 -2.18 3.35
CA LEU A 132 -5.47 -1.16 2.87
C LEU A 132 -6.59 -0.89 3.87
N LYS A 133 -7.10 -1.93 4.55
CA LYS A 133 -8.21 -1.79 5.50
C LYS A 133 -7.80 -1.12 6.82
N TYR A 134 -6.69 -1.56 7.42
CA TYR A 134 -6.33 -1.20 8.78
C TYR A 134 -5.21 -0.17 8.87
N TYR A 135 -4.37 -0.05 7.84
CA TYR A 135 -3.31 0.95 7.81
C TYR A 135 -3.72 2.22 7.05
N ASN A 136 -4.68 2.10 6.13
CA ASN A 136 -5.13 3.19 5.26
C ASN A 136 -6.64 3.48 5.38
N ASP A 137 -7.31 2.88 6.37
CA ASP A 137 -8.72 3.06 6.71
C ASP A 137 -9.72 2.92 5.54
N MET A 138 -9.36 2.16 4.50
CA MET A 138 -10.21 2.02 3.32
C MET A 138 -11.43 1.14 3.59
N THR A 139 -12.53 1.44 2.89
CA THR A 139 -13.71 0.58 2.89
C THR A 139 -13.48 -0.67 2.06
N LEU A 140 -14.24 -1.75 2.32
CA LEU A 140 -14.12 -2.98 1.52
C LEU A 140 -14.51 -2.77 0.05
N SER A 141 -15.43 -1.84 -0.21
CA SER A 141 -15.82 -1.43 -1.56
C SER A 141 -14.69 -0.71 -2.29
N GLU A 142 -13.99 0.23 -1.63
CA GLU A 142 -12.79 0.86 -2.21
C GLU A 142 -11.69 -0.15 -2.50
N ILE A 143 -11.43 -1.08 -1.56
CA ILE A 143 -10.43 -2.13 -1.73
C ILE A 143 -10.80 -3.05 -2.90
N ALA A 144 -12.07 -3.40 -3.05
CA ALA A 144 -12.60 -4.18 -4.17
C ALA A 144 -12.33 -3.50 -5.52
N ASN A 145 -12.61 -2.20 -5.60
CA ASN A 145 -12.33 -1.38 -6.78
C ASN A 145 -10.83 -1.27 -7.05
N ILE A 146 -9.98 -1.09 -6.03
CA ILE A 146 -8.53 -1.00 -6.20
C ILE A 146 -7.95 -2.33 -6.69
N LEU A 147 -8.36 -3.46 -6.09
CA LEU A 147 -7.79 -4.78 -6.38
C LEU A 147 -8.44 -5.48 -7.58
N ASP A 148 -9.47 -4.89 -8.18
CA ASP A 148 -10.22 -5.47 -9.29
C ASP A 148 -10.83 -6.83 -8.94
N LYS A 149 -11.53 -6.87 -7.79
CA LYS A 149 -12.18 -8.07 -7.25
C LYS A 149 -13.59 -7.77 -6.75
N PRO A 150 -14.52 -8.74 -6.78
CA PRO A 150 -15.81 -8.60 -6.12
C PRO A 150 -15.65 -8.31 -4.63
N GLU A 151 -16.52 -7.47 -4.07
CA GLU A 151 -16.48 -7.14 -2.64
C GLU A 151 -16.62 -8.39 -1.74
N GLY A 152 -17.42 -9.38 -2.15
CA GLY A 152 -17.51 -10.68 -1.46
C GLY A 152 -16.18 -11.43 -1.40
N THR A 153 -15.37 -11.33 -2.45
CA THR A 153 -14.00 -11.89 -2.48
C THR A 153 -13.09 -11.15 -1.51
N VAL A 154 -13.17 -9.81 -1.45
CA VAL A 154 -12.39 -8.99 -0.51
C VAL A 154 -12.79 -9.28 0.94
N LYS A 155 -14.08 -9.40 1.25
CA LYS A 155 -14.60 -9.86 2.56
C LYS A 155 -14.01 -11.20 2.96
N THR A 156 -14.02 -12.16 2.03
CA THR A 156 -13.42 -13.49 2.24
C THR A 156 -11.92 -13.40 2.49
N TRP A 157 -11.20 -12.56 1.74
CA TRP A 157 -9.76 -12.35 1.91
C TRP A 157 -9.42 -11.66 3.23
N GLN A 158 -10.22 -10.68 3.67
CA GLN A 158 -10.08 -10.05 4.97
C GLN A 158 -10.21 -11.08 6.09
N HIS A 159 -11.29 -11.87 6.07
CA HIS A 159 -11.53 -12.89 7.08
C HIS A 159 -10.40 -13.92 7.12
N LYS A 160 -9.98 -14.44 5.95
CA LYS A 160 -8.86 -15.39 5.85
C LYS A 160 -7.53 -14.76 6.30
N GLY A 161 -7.30 -13.49 5.99
CA GLY A 161 -6.13 -12.73 6.43
C GLY A 161 -6.04 -12.60 7.94
N LEU A 162 -7.14 -12.17 8.58
CA LEU A 162 -7.21 -12.07 10.04
C LEU A 162 -7.08 -13.43 10.72
N LYS A 163 -7.64 -14.50 10.13
CA LYS A 163 -7.45 -15.87 10.62
C LYS A 163 -5.98 -16.28 10.56
N GLN A 164 -5.30 -16.05 9.44
CA GLN A 164 -3.86 -16.33 9.31
C GLN A 164 -3.03 -15.53 10.30
N LEU A 165 -3.27 -14.21 10.39
CA LEU A 165 -2.56 -13.33 11.30
C LEU A 165 -2.69 -13.81 12.74
N ARG A 166 -3.92 -14.15 13.19
CA ARG A 166 -4.16 -14.71 14.53
C ARG A 166 -3.41 -16.02 14.76
N MET A 167 -3.38 -16.95 13.79
CA MET A 167 -2.64 -18.21 13.94
C MET A 167 -1.13 -17.98 14.03
N ILE A 168 -0.57 -17.09 13.20
CA ILE A 168 0.86 -16.74 13.21
C ILE A 168 1.24 -16.16 14.58
N ILE A 169 0.43 -15.23 15.07
CA ILE A 169 0.62 -14.57 16.36
C ILE A 169 0.53 -15.58 17.51
N LYS A 170 -0.48 -16.47 17.53
CA LYS A 170 -0.64 -17.51 18.55
C LYS A 170 0.51 -18.51 18.57
N ASN A 171 0.93 -18.99 17.40
CA ASN A 171 1.98 -20.01 17.29
C ASN A 171 3.38 -19.49 17.69
N ARG A 172 3.57 -18.17 17.73
CA ARG A 172 4.83 -17.55 18.16
C ARG A 172 4.95 -17.39 19.68
N GLY A 173 3.85 -17.55 20.43
CA GLY A 173 3.89 -17.69 21.88
C GLY A 173 3.56 -16.46 22.74
N ASP A 174 3.01 -15.36 22.21
CA ASP A 174 2.81 -14.12 23.01
C ASP A 174 1.39 -13.53 22.98
N TRP A 175 0.34 -14.38 22.99
CA TRP A 175 -1.02 -13.94 23.35
C TRP A 175 -1.71 -14.92 24.29
N ASN A 176 -1.01 -15.31 25.35
CA ASN A 176 -1.63 -15.80 26.57
C ASN A 176 -1.58 -14.66 27.59
N HIS A 177 -2.52 -13.72 27.48
CA HIS A 177 -2.93 -12.93 28.63
C HIS A 177 -4.29 -13.46 29.07
N GLU A 178 -4.24 -14.13 30.23
CA GLU A 178 -5.25 -14.33 31.27
C GLU A 178 -6.72 -14.52 30.86
#